data_AF-A0A965VSF3-F1
#
_entry.id   AF-A0A965VSF3-F1
#
_cell.length_a   1.000
_cell.length_b   1.000
_cell.length_c   1.000
_cell.angle_alpha   90.00
_cell.angle_beta   90.00
_cell.angle_gamma   90.00
#
_symmetry.space_group_name_H-M   'P 1'
#
loop_
_entity.id
_entity.type
_entity.pdbx_description
1 polymer ?
#
loop_
_entity_poly.entity_id
_entity_poly.type
_entity_poly.pdbx_seq_one_letter_code
_entity_poly.pdbx_strand_id
1 'polypeptide(L)'
;MKLEIFSDVICPWCYVGQARLEQALAARPAAQPQITWMPYQLDSSVPEEGRDRREYLLEKFGDVSHFDHAKKQLEQIGRSVGIDF
;
A
#
# COMPACT_ATOMS: atom_id res chain seq x y z
N MET A 1 18.48 -1.87 15.90
CA MET A 1 17.16 -2.53 15.81
C MET A 1 16.95 -2.98 14.38
N LYS A 2 16.42 -4.19 14.14
CA LYS A 2 16.05 -4.67 12.79
C LYS A 2 14.57 -4.38 12.54
N LEU A 3 14.22 -3.91 11.35
CA LEU A 3 12.84 -3.71 10.91
C LEU A 3 12.63 -4.45 9.59
N GLU A 4 11.76 -5.46 9.60
CA GLU A 4 11.36 -6.21 8.41
C GLU A 4 9.99 -5.71 7.95
N ILE A 5 9.91 -5.28 6.69
CA ILE A 5 8.71 -4.67 6.13
C ILE A 5 8.21 -5.54 4.98
N PHE A 6 7.06 -6.16 5.16
CA PHE A 6 6.39 -6.93 4.11
C PHE A 6 5.58 -5.98 3.24
N SER A 7 5.86 -5.99 1.94
CA SER A 7 5.20 -5.09 0.99
C SER A 7 4.92 -5.77 -0.33
N ASP A 8 3.77 -5.42 -0.91
CA ASP A 8 3.41 -5.73 -2.29
C ASP A 8 3.42 -4.41 -3.08
N VAL A 9 3.94 -4.43 -4.30
CA VAL A 9 4.00 -3.27 -5.20
C VAL A 9 2.61 -2.74 -5.61
N ILE A 10 1.58 -3.60 -5.61
CA ILE A 10 0.22 -3.19 -5.98
C ILE A 10 -0.59 -2.62 -4.79
N CYS A 11 -0.05 -2.74 -3.58
CA CYS A 11 -0.70 -2.37 -2.33
C CYS A 11 -0.59 -0.86 -2.08
N PRO A 12 -1.68 -0.07 -2.24
CA PRO A 12 -1.59 1.37 -2.06
C PRO A 12 -1.35 1.76 -0.59
N TRP A 13 -1.82 0.94 0.36
CA TRP A 13 -1.57 1.16 1.78
C TRP A 13 -0.12 0.90 2.18
N CYS A 14 0.57 0.02 1.45
CA CYS A 14 1.99 -0.23 1.67
C CYS A 14 2.81 0.99 1.25
N TYR A 15 2.41 1.67 0.17
CA TYR A 15 3.01 2.95 -0.23
C TYR A 15 2.76 4.07 0.79
N VAL A 16 1.52 4.20 1.30
CA VAL A 16 1.21 5.11 2.43
C VAL A 16 2.05 4.79 3.67
N GLY A 17 2.17 3.50 4.00
CA GLY A 17 2.95 3.02 5.14
C GLY A 17 4.43 3.38 5.01
N GLN A 18 5.00 3.23 3.82
CA GLN A 18 6.37 3.65 3.52
C GLN A 18 6.56 5.15 3.75
N ALA A 19 5.69 6.01 3.18
CA ALA A 19 5.80 7.46 3.36
C ALA A 19 5.71 7.87 4.85
N ARG A 20 4.82 7.23 5.62
CA ARG A 20 4.74 7.45 7.08
C ARG A 20 5.98 6.99 7.82
N LEU A 21 6.57 5.86 7.42
CA LEU A 21 7.81 5.38 8.01
C LEU A 21 8.95 6.36 7.74
N GLU A 22 9.08 6.86 6.51
CA GLU A 22 10.09 7.84 6.13
C GLU A 22 9.97 9.12 6.98
N GLN A 23 8.75 9.65 7.16
CA GLN A 23 8.48 10.79 8.04
C GLN A 23 8.87 10.50 9.50
N ALA A 24 8.53 9.30 10.01
CA ALA A 24 8.85 8.91 11.38
C ALA A 24 10.37 8.75 11.61
N LEU A 25 11.11 8.27 10.61
CA LEU A 25 12.56 8.14 10.66
C LEU A 25 13.24 9.52 10.59
N ALA A 26 12.72 10.42 9.75
CA ALA A 26 13.20 11.82 9.70
C ALA A 26 13.01 12.53 11.05
N ALA A 27 11.92 12.27 11.76
CA ALA A 27 11.67 12.80 13.11
C ALA A 27 12.52 12.15 14.21
N ARG A 28 13.17 11.00 13.93
CA ARG A 28 13.94 10.21 14.92
C ARG A 28 15.30 9.77 14.35
N PRO A 29 16.21 10.71 14.04
CA PRO A 29 17.47 10.40 13.36
C PRO A 29 18.43 9.50 14.16
N ALA A 30 18.26 9.42 15.48
CA ALA A 30 19.04 8.53 16.34
C ALA A 30 18.62 7.04 16.26
N ALA A 31 17.43 6.73 15.73
CA ALA A 31 16.89 5.37 15.76
C ALA A 31 17.61 4.41 14.80
N GLN A 32 18.05 4.93 13.63
CA GLN A 32 18.83 4.24 12.58
C GLN A 32 18.61 2.71 12.50
N PRO A 33 17.36 2.25 12.27
CA PRO A 33 17.10 0.82 12.18
C PRO A 33 17.72 0.24 10.91
N GLN A 34 18.15 -1.02 10.98
CA GLN A 34 18.47 -1.81 9.80
C GLN A 34 17.15 -2.27 9.17
N ILE A 35 16.81 -1.71 8.01
CA ILE A 35 15.56 -2.00 7.31
C ILE A 35 15.79 -3.08 6.26
N THR A 36 14.88 -4.05 6.20
CA THR A 36 14.84 -5.08 5.15
C THR A 36 13.42 -5.15 4.60
N TRP A 37 13.29 -5.05 3.28
CA TRP A 37 12.03 -5.19 2.58
C TRP A 37 11.83 -6.63 2.17
N MET A 38 10.71 -7.21 2.60
CA MET A 38 10.31 -8.58 2.33
C MET A 38 9.19 -8.56 1.28
N PRO A 39 9.28 -9.38 0.22
CA PRO A 39 8.21 -9.45 -0.77
C PRO A 39 6.94 -10.03 -0.14
N TYR A 40 5.81 -9.49 -0.56
CA TYR A 40 4.49 -10.06 -0.28
C TYR A 40 3.66 -10.03 -1.56
N GLN A 41 2.76 -11.01 -1.71
CA GLN A 41 1.81 -11.06 -2.82
C GLN A 41 0.41 -11.06 -2.22
N LEU A 42 -0.33 -9.97 -2.41
CA LEU A 42 -1.69 -9.78 -1.89
C LEU A 42 -2.66 -10.80 -2.48
N ASP A 43 -2.44 -11.18 -3.73
CA ASP A 43 -3.28 -12.15 -4.43
C ASP A 43 -2.42 -13.04 -5.33
N SER A 44 -2.17 -14.26 -4.87
CA SER A 44 -1.41 -15.28 -5.60
C SER A 44 -2.24 -16.03 -6.65
N SER A 45 -3.52 -15.73 -6.77
CA SER A 45 -4.38 -16.31 -7.81
C SER A 45 -4.32 -15.55 -9.15
N VAL A 46 -3.76 -14.35 -9.15
CA VAL A 46 -3.59 -13.54 -10.37
C VAL A 46 -2.57 -14.22 -11.29
N PRO A 47 -2.93 -14.58 -12.53
CA PRO A 47 -2.01 -15.20 -13.49
C PRO A 47 -0.95 -14.20 -13.98
N GLU A 48 0.11 -14.71 -14.61
CA GLU A 48 1.24 -13.89 -15.06
C GLU A 48 0.84 -12.85 -16.11
N GLU A 49 -0.15 -13.17 -16.95
CA GLU A 49 -0.72 -12.24 -17.94
C GLU A 49 -1.56 -11.12 -17.30
N GLY A 50 -1.83 -11.21 -16.00
CA GLY A 50 -2.64 -10.27 -15.24
C GLY A 50 -4.15 -10.50 -15.37
N ARG A 51 -4.92 -9.56 -14.84
CA ARG A 51 -6.38 -9.55 -14.90
C ARG A 51 -6.87 -8.15 -15.27
N ASP A 52 -8.05 -8.05 -15.88
CA ASP A 52 -8.69 -6.75 -16.02
C ASP A 52 -8.91 -6.13 -14.63
N ARG A 53 -8.45 -4.90 -14.47
CA ARG A 53 -8.42 -4.25 -13.16
C ARG A 53 -9.83 -3.93 -12.66
N ARG A 54 -10.75 -3.56 -13.55
CA ARG A 54 -12.11 -3.19 -13.17
C ARG A 54 -12.88 -4.43 -12.72
N GLU A 55 -12.81 -5.51 -13.49
CA GLU A 55 -13.43 -6.80 -13.13
C GLU A 55 -12.88 -7.33 -11.81
N TYR A 56 -11.56 -7.32 -11.65
CA TYR A 56 -10.89 -7.72 -10.41
C TYR A 56 -11.40 -6.96 -9.19
N LEU A 57 -11.55 -5.63 -9.31
CA LEU A 57 -12.03 -4.81 -8.20
C LEU A 57 -13.53 -5.02 -7.93
N LEU A 58 -14.35 -5.21 -8.96
CA LEU A 58 -15.77 -5.55 -8.80
C LEU A 58 -15.95 -6.87 -8.05
N GLU A 59 -15.18 -7.90 -8.40
CA GLU A 59 -15.18 -9.18 -7.69
C GLU A 59 -14.70 -9.03 -6.24
N LYS A 60 -13.62 -8.26 -6.04
CA LYS A 60 -13.01 -8.09 -4.71
C LYS A 60 -13.88 -7.30 -3.73
N PHE A 61 -14.56 -6.26 -4.20
CA PHE A 61 -15.33 -5.34 -3.35
C PHE A 61 -16.85 -5.61 -3.38
N GLY A 62 -17.31 -6.49 -4.26
CA GLY A 62 -18.71 -6.90 -4.43
C GLY A 62 -19.57 -5.86 -5.16
N ASP A 63 -19.37 -4.58 -4.86
CA ASP A 63 -20.01 -3.47 -5.57
C ASP A 63 -19.09 -2.25 -5.75
N VAL A 64 -19.50 -1.36 -6.66
CA VAL A 64 -18.76 -0.14 -7.00
C VAL A 64 -18.75 0.86 -5.84
N SER A 65 -19.80 0.92 -5.03
CA SER A 65 -19.92 1.90 -3.95
C SER A 65 -18.91 1.65 -2.82
N HIS A 66 -18.65 0.39 -2.50
CA HIS A 66 -17.61 -0.01 -1.54
C HIS A 66 -16.21 0.32 -2.07
N PHE A 67 -15.95 0.05 -3.35
CA PHE A 67 -14.69 0.44 -3.97
C PHE A 67 -14.49 1.96 -3.97
N ASP A 68 -15.52 2.73 -4.31
CA ASP A 68 -15.45 4.20 -4.33
C ASP A 68 -15.21 4.78 -2.94
N HIS A 69 -15.84 4.21 -1.91
CA HIS A 69 -15.58 4.63 -0.53
C HIS A 69 -14.13 4.35 -0.12
N ALA A 70 -13.64 3.14 -0.37
CA ALA A 70 -12.27 2.75 -0.07
C ALA A 70 -11.26 3.63 -0.83
N LYS A 71 -11.53 3.94 -2.10
CA LYS A 71 -10.72 4.83 -2.95
C LYS A 71 -10.65 6.24 -2.37
N LYS A 72 -11.79 6.83 -1.99
CA LYS A 72 -11.83 8.18 -1.38
C LYS A 72 -11.01 8.26 -0.09
N GLN A 73 -11.11 7.24 0.77
CA GLN A 73 -10.31 7.20 1.99
C GLN A 73 -8.81 7.12 1.69
N LEU A 74 -8.44 6.28 0.71
CA LEU A 74 -7.06 6.15 0.28
C LEU A 74 -6.50 7.46 -0.30
N GLU A 75 -7.25 8.13 -1.17
CA GLU A 75 -6.86 9.44 -1.73
C GLU A 75 -6.69 10.51 -0.63
N GLN A 76 -7.63 10.58 0.31
CA GLN A 76 -7.56 11.53 1.42
C GLN A 76 -6.31 11.30 2.27
N ILE A 77 -6.02 10.04 2.62
CA ILE A 77 -4.86 9.69 3.42
C ILE A 77 -3.56 9.88 2.62
N GLY A 78 -3.55 9.49 1.34
CA GLY A 78 -2.42 9.70 0.43
C GLY A 78 -1.99 11.16 0.42
N ARG A 79 -2.94 12.08 0.23
CA ARG A 79 -2.66 13.53 0.25
C ARG A 79 -2.05 13.99 1.57
N SER A 80 -2.51 13.45 2.71
CA SER A 80 -1.93 13.79 4.02
C SER A 80 -0.47 13.39 4.19
N VAL A 81 0.02 12.47 3.35
CA VAL A 81 1.42 12.01 3.35
C VAL A 81 2.16 12.40 2.06
N GLY A 82 1.58 13.26 1.23
CA GLY A 82 2.22 13.77 0.01
C GLY A 82 2.12 12.86 -1.22
N ILE A 83 1.19 11.90 -1.23
CA ILE A 83 0.94 10.99 -2.36
C ILE A 83 -0.34 11.42 -3.10
N ASP A 84 -0.28 11.47 -4.43
CA ASP A 84 -1.46 11.64 -5.29
C ASP A 84 -1.77 10.31 -6.00
N PHE A 85 -2.95 9.77 -5.75
CA PHE A 85 -3.39 8.43 -6.19
C PHE A 85 -4.29 8.48 -7.43
#